data_AF-A0AAD8IH62-F1
#
_entry.id   AF-A0AAD8IH62-F1
#
_cell.length_a   1.000
_cell.length_b   1.000
_cell.length_c   1.000
_cell.angle_alpha   90.00
_cell.angle_beta   90.00
_cell.angle_gamma   90.00
#
_symmetry.space_group_name_H-M   'P 1'
#
loop_
_entity.id
_entity.type
_entity.pdbx_description
1 polymer ?
#
loop_
_entity_poly.entity_id
_entity_poly.type
_entity_poly.pdbx_seq_one_letter_code
_entity_poly.pdbx_strand_id
1 'polypeptide(L)'
;MKEKKYNKECADSVIKSLGLDSKKIEKCMGDPNADSDNPVLKEEQDAQVGKGTRGDVTILPTLVVNNRQYRGALLKALCSGFEETTEPAVCLSGDVETNECMDKNGGCWQDKSSNITACKDTFRGRVCECPVVDGVQFKGDGYSSCEASGPGRCKVNNGGCWHETRDGHTFSACSDKGDGKCVCLCRYDCNTATEGKSAWTAVWVILIGLAMAAGGAYMVYKYRLRL
;
A
#
# COMPACT_ATOMS: atom_id res chain seq x y z
N MET A 1 -27.59 5.07 41.83
CA MET A 1 -27.64 6.02 42.97
C MET A 1 -28.77 5.76 43.97
N LYS A 2 -29.92 5.19 43.59
CA LYS A 2 -31.05 4.93 44.49
C LYS A 2 -30.73 4.08 45.73
N GLU A 3 -29.77 3.17 45.62
CA GLU A 3 -29.37 2.27 46.72
C GLU A 3 -28.14 2.75 47.52
N LYS A 4 -27.63 3.97 47.28
CA LYS A 4 -26.44 4.55 47.94
C LYS A 4 -25.17 3.67 47.95
N LYS A 5 -25.07 2.70 47.03
CA LYS A 5 -23.93 1.78 46.91
C LYS A 5 -22.60 2.43 46.46
N TYR A 6 -22.63 3.69 46.01
CA TYR A 6 -21.44 4.44 45.61
C TYR A 6 -21.04 5.38 46.75
N ASN A 7 -20.40 4.82 47.76
CA ASN A 7 -19.94 5.50 48.97
C ASN A 7 -18.43 5.34 49.15
N LYS A 8 -17.87 5.94 50.21
CA LYS A 8 -16.43 5.88 50.49
C LYS A 8 -15.96 4.44 50.69
N GLU A 9 -16.74 3.61 51.36
CA GLU A 9 -16.39 2.21 51.61
C GLU A 9 -16.27 1.42 50.30
N CYS A 10 -17.16 1.69 49.34
CA CYS A 10 -17.11 1.12 48.00
C CYS A 10 -15.83 1.55 47.26
N ALA A 11 -15.49 2.85 47.29
CA ALA A 11 -14.27 3.36 46.68
C ALA A 11 -13.00 2.75 47.32
N ASP A 12 -12.94 2.69 48.65
CA ASP A 12 -11.81 2.10 49.39
C ASP A 12 -11.64 0.61 49.09
N SER A 13 -12.74 -0.13 48.92
CA SER A 13 -12.71 -1.53 48.53
C SER A 13 -12.10 -1.73 47.14
N VAL A 14 -12.43 -0.86 46.18
CA VAL A 14 -11.86 -0.90 44.82
C VAL A 14 -10.38 -0.52 44.84
N ILE A 15 -10.00 0.51 45.60
CA ILE A 15 -8.59 0.93 45.75
C ILE A 15 -7.74 -0.22 46.30
N LYS A 16 -8.24 -0.92 47.33
CA LYS A 16 -7.55 -2.07 47.92
C LYS A 16 -7.47 -3.26 46.97
N SER A 17 -8.51 -3.55 46.19
CA SER A 17 -8.47 -4.66 45.22
C SER A 17 -7.48 -4.43 44.09
N LEU A 18 -7.21 -3.16 43.76
CA LEU A 18 -6.16 -2.75 42.82
C LEU A 18 -4.76 -2.73 43.44
N GLY A 19 -4.61 -3.00 44.74
CA GLY A 19 -3.33 -3.00 45.45
C GLY A 19 -2.74 -1.60 45.65
N LEU A 20 -3.56 -0.54 45.55
CA LEU A 20 -3.12 0.84 45.71
C LEU A 20 -3.17 1.28 47.19
N ASP A 21 -2.24 2.15 47.59
CA ASP A 21 -2.17 2.70 48.94
C ASP A 21 -3.25 3.77 49.15
N SER A 22 -4.33 3.39 49.85
CA SER A 22 -5.46 4.27 50.11
C SER A 22 -5.06 5.56 50.83
N LYS A 23 -4.06 5.54 51.71
CA LYS A 23 -3.62 6.73 52.46
C LYS A 23 -2.98 7.76 51.55
N LYS A 24 -2.20 7.31 50.54
CA LYS A 24 -1.59 8.21 49.55
C LYS A 24 -2.65 8.84 48.64
N ILE A 25 -3.67 8.07 48.26
CA ILE A 25 -4.79 8.57 47.44
C ILE A 25 -5.60 9.61 48.23
N GLU A 26 -5.97 9.32 49.48
CA GLU A 26 -6.70 10.28 50.34
C GLU A 26 -5.91 11.58 50.50
N LYS A 27 -4.59 11.48 50.73
CA LYS A 27 -3.72 12.65 50.83
C LYS A 27 -3.67 13.47 49.53
N CYS A 28 -3.69 12.81 48.36
CA CYS A 28 -3.70 13.46 47.06
C CYS A 28 -5.04 14.14 46.77
N MET A 29 -6.15 13.46 47.08
CA MET A 29 -7.51 13.96 46.89
C MET A 29 -7.80 15.18 47.78
N GLY A 30 -7.22 15.20 48.99
CA GLY A 30 -7.47 16.25 49.97
C GLY A 30 -8.84 16.13 50.62
N ASP A 31 -9.37 17.24 51.14
CA ASP A 31 -10.72 17.29 51.71
C ASP A 31 -11.76 17.50 50.59
N PRO A 32 -12.64 16.51 50.32
CA PRO A 32 -13.67 16.62 49.28
C PRO A 32 -14.79 17.63 49.62
N ASN A 33 -14.87 18.13 50.85
CA ASN A 33 -15.87 19.12 51.28
C ASN A 33 -15.31 20.54 51.33
N ALA A 34 -14.02 20.73 51.05
CA ALA A 34 -13.41 22.05 51.03
C ALA A 34 -13.79 22.80 49.75
N ASP A 35 -14.23 24.06 49.91
CA ASP A 35 -14.46 24.98 48.79
C ASP A 35 -13.15 25.68 48.40
N SER A 36 -12.21 24.89 47.88
CA SER A 36 -10.90 25.37 47.44
C SER A 36 -10.44 24.66 46.18
N ASP A 37 -9.60 25.32 45.39
CA ASP A 37 -9.04 24.74 44.17
C ASP A 37 -8.22 23.48 44.49
N ASN A 38 -8.51 22.39 43.77
CA ASN A 38 -7.67 21.20 43.76
C ASN A 38 -6.77 21.26 42.52
N PRO A 39 -5.43 21.18 42.69
CA PRO A 39 -4.49 21.33 41.58
C PRO A 39 -4.70 20.29 40.47
N VAL A 40 -5.02 19.04 40.83
CA VAL A 40 -5.25 17.96 39.86
C VAL A 40 -6.52 18.22 39.05
N LEU A 41 -7.61 18.62 39.71
CA LEU A 41 -8.86 18.96 39.00
C LEU A 41 -8.68 20.17 38.09
N LYS A 42 -7.87 21.14 38.50
CA LYS A 42 -7.57 22.32 37.70
C LYS A 42 -6.77 21.96 36.43
N GLU A 43 -5.76 21.12 36.57
CA GLU A 43 -5.00 20.61 35.42
C GLU A 43 -5.89 19.85 34.43
N GLU A 44 -6.83 19.03 34.91
CA GLU A 44 -7.80 18.30 34.07
C GLU A 44 -8.78 19.24 33.35
N GLN A 45 -9.23 20.31 34.00
CA GLN A 45 -10.07 21.34 33.36
C GLN A 45 -9.29 22.11 32.29
N ASP A 46 -8.05 22.50 32.59
CA ASP A 46 -7.20 23.22 31.65
C ASP A 46 -6.81 22.33 30.44
N ALA A 47 -6.70 21.02 30.63
CA ALA A 47 -6.49 20.06 29.55
C ALA A 47 -7.70 19.93 28.60
N GLN A 48 -8.92 20.21 29.09
CA GLN A 48 -10.16 20.21 28.31
C GLN A 48 -10.33 21.48 27.45
N VAL A 49 -9.62 22.56 27.77
CA VAL A 49 -9.60 23.79 26.95
C VAL A 49 -8.91 23.52 25.62
N GLY A 50 -9.56 23.90 24.52
CA GLY A 50 -9.10 23.73 23.15
C GLY A 50 -7.74 24.38 22.89
N LYS A 51 -6.91 23.71 22.08
CA LYS A 51 -5.58 24.20 21.67
C LYS A 51 -5.46 24.12 20.15
N GLY A 52 -5.13 25.24 19.51
CA GLY A 52 -4.96 25.33 18.05
C GLY A 52 -6.29 25.13 17.31
N THR A 53 -6.35 24.12 16.44
CA THR A 53 -7.57 23.79 15.67
C THR A 53 -8.58 22.94 16.46
N ARG A 54 -8.21 22.47 17.65
CA ARG A 54 -9.09 21.71 18.54
C ARG A 54 -9.97 22.66 19.34
N GLY A 55 -11.29 22.49 19.25
CA GLY A 55 -12.23 23.16 20.15
C GLY A 55 -12.18 22.63 21.59
N ASP A 56 -12.88 23.31 22.48
CA ASP A 56 -13.03 22.91 23.89
C ASP A 56 -13.82 21.61 24.02
N VAL A 57 -13.51 20.83 25.04
CA VAL A 57 -14.33 19.68 25.46
C VAL A 57 -15.47 20.21 26.33
N THR A 58 -16.68 20.25 25.78
CA THR A 58 -17.88 20.76 26.47
C THR A 58 -18.88 19.67 26.84
N ILE A 59 -18.72 18.46 26.29
CA ILE A 59 -19.62 17.32 26.50
C ILE A 59 -18.78 16.10 26.85
N LEU A 60 -19.16 15.39 27.91
CA LEU A 60 -18.53 14.14 28.30
C LEU A 60 -19.46 12.93 27.99
N PRO A 61 -18.92 11.79 27.54
CA PRO A 61 -17.52 11.54 27.22
C PRO A 61 -17.11 12.10 25.84
N THR A 62 -15.93 12.71 25.74
CA THR A 62 -15.30 13.10 24.46
C THR A 62 -13.97 12.37 24.30
N LEU A 63 -13.76 11.73 23.15
CA LEU A 63 -12.50 11.10 22.80
C LEU A 63 -11.62 12.08 22.03
N VAL A 64 -10.37 12.24 22.47
CA VAL A 64 -9.37 13.04 21.78
C VAL A 64 -8.19 12.16 21.39
N VAL A 65 -7.87 12.12 20.10
CA VAL A 65 -6.70 11.42 19.54
C VAL A 65 -5.89 12.42 18.73
N ASN A 66 -4.57 12.51 18.95
CA ASN A 66 -3.68 13.43 18.24
C ASN A 66 -4.22 14.87 18.14
N ASN A 67 -4.70 15.40 19.27
CA ASN A 67 -5.30 16.74 19.39
C ASN A 67 -6.54 16.99 18.51
N ARG A 68 -7.25 15.94 18.09
CA ARG A 68 -8.53 16.04 17.37
C ARG A 68 -9.64 15.35 18.15
N GLN A 69 -10.81 15.97 18.18
CA GLN A 69 -12.00 15.37 18.79
C GLN A 69 -12.62 14.38 17.81
N TYR A 70 -12.93 13.17 18.28
CA TYR A 70 -13.58 12.14 17.50
C TYR A 70 -14.96 11.82 18.05
N ARG A 71 -15.92 11.66 17.14
CA ARG A 71 -17.26 11.13 17.40
C ARG A 71 -17.44 9.91 16.51
N GLY A 72 -17.67 8.74 17.10
CA GLY A 72 -17.85 7.48 16.36
C GLY A 72 -16.85 6.39 16.74
N ALA A 73 -16.50 5.53 15.78
CA ALA A 73 -15.73 4.31 16.01
C ALA A 73 -14.29 4.60 16.49
N LEU A 74 -14.00 4.22 17.74
CA LEU A 74 -12.71 4.39 18.41
C LEU A 74 -11.54 3.75 17.63
N LEU A 75 -11.73 2.52 17.13
CA LEU A 75 -10.66 1.78 16.47
C LEU A 75 -10.16 2.50 15.21
N LYS A 76 -11.08 3.07 14.41
CA LYS A 76 -10.73 3.83 13.21
C LYS A 76 -9.95 5.10 13.54
N ALA A 77 -10.29 5.77 14.64
CA ALA A 77 -9.54 6.93 15.13
C ALA A 77 -8.10 6.56 15.51
N LEU A 78 -7.91 5.44 16.21
CA LEU A 78 -6.59 4.95 16.59
C LEU A 78 -5.76 4.51 15.38
N CYS A 79 -6.35 3.76 14.45
CA CYS A 79 -5.68 3.32 13.23
C CYS A 79 -5.22 4.50 12.35
N SER A 80 -5.99 5.60 12.35
CA SER A 80 -5.59 6.84 11.67
C SER A 80 -4.37 7.53 12.30
N GLY A 81 -3.97 7.12 13.50
CA GLY A 81 -2.82 7.68 14.19
C GLY A 81 -1.46 7.13 13.74
N PHE A 82 -1.43 5.99 13.04
CA PHE A 82 -0.19 5.37 12.59
C PHE A 82 0.36 6.04 11.32
N GLU A 83 1.69 6.01 11.17
CA GLU A 83 2.35 6.35 9.92
C GLU A 83 2.07 5.27 8.87
N GLU A 84 2.07 5.66 7.59
CA GLU A 84 1.80 4.72 6.50
C GLU A 84 2.75 3.52 6.58
N THR A 85 2.20 2.31 6.44
CA THR A 85 2.88 1.02 6.51
C THR A 85 3.35 0.57 7.90
N THR A 86 3.11 1.36 8.94
CA THR A 86 3.42 1.01 10.34
C THR A 86 2.20 0.53 11.12
N GLU A 87 1.05 0.45 10.45
CA GLU A 87 -0.20 0.07 11.09
C GLU A 87 -0.21 -1.42 11.49
N PRO A 88 -0.79 -1.76 12.66
CA PRO A 88 -0.94 -3.16 13.06
C PRO A 88 -1.98 -3.86 12.18
N ALA A 89 -1.88 -5.19 12.05
CA ALA A 89 -2.75 -5.99 11.19
C ALA A 89 -4.27 -5.82 11.47
N VAL A 90 -4.66 -5.51 12.69
CA VAL A 90 -6.07 -5.22 13.04
C VAL A 90 -6.63 -3.99 12.31
N CYS A 91 -5.76 -3.04 11.96
CA CYS A 91 -6.12 -1.85 11.22
C CYS A 91 -6.31 -2.09 9.72
N LEU A 92 -5.86 -3.24 9.20
CA LEU A 92 -5.98 -3.67 7.80
C LEU A 92 -7.06 -4.76 7.66
N SER A 93 -8.08 -4.68 8.50
CA SER A 93 -9.24 -5.56 8.46
C SER A 93 -10.39 -4.86 7.75
N GLY A 94 -11.18 -5.62 7.00
CA GLY A 94 -12.29 -5.08 6.20
C GLY A 94 -13.41 -4.39 7.01
N ASP A 95 -13.43 -4.56 8.34
CA ASP A 95 -14.34 -3.84 9.24
C ASP A 95 -13.86 -2.41 9.55
N VAL A 96 -12.57 -2.11 9.29
CA VAL A 96 -11.88 -0.87 9.69
C VAL A 96 -11.55 0.00 8.48
N GLU A 97 -11.04 -0.61 7.41
CA GLU A 97 -10.62 0.03 6.17
C GLU A 97 -11.11 -0.76 4.93
N THR A 98 -10.93 -0.16 3.75
CA THR A 98 -11.23 -0.80 2.46
C THR A 98 -9.93 -1.14 1.75
N ASN A 99 -9.66 -2.44 1.58
CA ASN A 99 -8.42 -2.89 0.97
C ASN A 99 -8.36 -2.54 -0.54
N GLU A 100 -7.53 -1.56 -0.88
CA GLU A 100 -7.43 -1.02 -2.23
C GLU A 100 -6.70 -1.98 -3.20
N CYS A 101 -5.94 -2.95 -2.67
CA CYS A 101 -5.29 -3.97 -3.47
C CYS A 101 -6.28 -5.01 -4.04
N MET A 102 -7.49 -5.10 -3.50
CA MET A 102 -8.50 -6.04 -4.00
C MET A 102 -9.10 -5.63 -5.36
N ASP A 103 -9.15 -4.34 -5.67
CA ASP A 103 -9.62 -3.86 -6.98
C ASP A 103 -8.43 -3.55 -7.91
N LYS A 104 -8.30 -4.33 -8.99
CA LYS A 104 -7.23 -4.20 -9.99
C LYS A 104 -5.82 -4.07 -9.39
N ASN A 105 -5.55 -4.77 -8.28
CA ASN A 105 -4.27 -4.71 -7.57
C ASN A 105 -3.88 -3.28 -7.15
N GLY A 106 -4.86 -2.40 -6.92
CA GLY A 106 -4.68 -0.99 -6.68
C GLY A 106 -4.05 -0.22 -7.85
N GLY A 107 -3.81 -0.84 -9.01
CA GLY A 107 -2.98 -0.27 -10.08
C GLY A 107 -1.47 -0.37 -9.81
N CYS A 108 -1.05 -1.19 -8.84
CA CYS A 108 0.35 -1.55 -8.67
C CYS A 108 0.74 -2.69 -9.61
N TRP A 109 2.04 -2.85 -9.83
CA TRP A 109 2.60 -3.95 -10.60
C TRP A 109 2.23 -5.30 -9.98
N GLN A 110 1.94 -6.27 -10.85
CA GLN A 110 1.68 -7.66 -10.47
C GLN A 110 2.22 -8.60 -11.53
N ASP A 111 2.99 -9.60 -11.10
CA ASP A 111 3.26 -10.78 -11.90
C ASP A 111 2.18 -11.84 -11.65
N LYS A 112 1.29 -11.99 -12.64
CA LYS A 112 0.18 -12.95 -12.59
C LYS A 112 0.64 -14.41 -12.64
N SER A 113 1.83 -14.69 -13.16
CA SER A 113 2.33 -16.07 -13.31
C SER A 113 2.82 -16.63 -11.98
N SER A 114 3.47 -15.79 -11.16
CA SER A 114 4.02 -16.15 -9.85
C SER A 114 3.16 -15.65 -8.69
N ASN A 115 2.05 -14.95 -8.97
CA ASN A 115 1.18 -14.29 -7.99
C ASN A 115 1.94 -13.33 -7.04
N ILE A 116 2.96 -12.66 -7.58
CA ILE A 116 3.76 -11.67 -6.85
C ILE A 116 3.18 -10.29 -7.14
N THR A 117 2.96 -9.49 -6.11
CA THR A 117 2.40 -8.14 -6.23
C THR A 117 3.26 -7.11 -5.51
N ALA A 118 3.32 -5.91 -6.08
CA ALA A 118 3.87 -4.74 -5.42
C ALA A 118 2.83 -3.99 -4.57
N CYS A 119 1.56 -4.39 -4.58
CA CYS A 119 0.53 -3.72 -3.82
C CYS A 119 0.63 -4.07 -2.34
N LYS A 120 0.90 -3.06 -1.52
CA LYS A 120 0.87 -3.12 -0.07
C LYS A 120 -0.26 -2.23 0.44
N ASP A 121 -1.25 -2.87 1.04
CA ASP A 121 -2.41 -2.20 1.61
C ASP A 121 -2.02 -1.43 2.88
N THR A 122 -2.64 -0.28 3.10
CA THR A 122 -2.42 0.58 4.27
C THR A 122 -3.75 1.14 4.79
N PHE A 123 -3.80 1.57 6.05
CA PHE A 123 -5.06 2.13 6.58
C PHE A 123 -5.49 3.42 5.85
N ARG A 124 -4.52 4.12 5.24
CA ARG A 124 -4.71 5.35 4.47
C ARG A 124 -4.89 5.11 2.97
N GLY A 125 -4.92 3.86 2.52
CA GLY A 125 -5.07 3.47 1.13
C GLY A 125 -4.09 2.36 0.78
N ARG A 126 -3.12 2.65 -0.10
CA ARG A 126 -2.13 1.64 -0.52
C ARG A 126 -0.83 2.27 -1.02
N VAL A 127 0.24 1.51 -0.93
CA VAL A 127 1.56 1.83 -1.48
C VAL A 127 1.94 0.75 -2.49
N CYS A 128 2.54 1.18 -3.60
CA CYS A 128 3.16 0.25 -4.54
C CYS A 128 4.66 0.16 -4.24
N GLU A 129 5.10 -0.96 -3.69
CA GLU A 129 6.49 -1.22 -3.32
C GLU A 129 6.90 -2.61 -3.82
N CYS A 130 8.02 -2.70 -4.54
CA CYS A 130 8.49 -3.99 -5.04
C CYS A 130 8.81 -4.95 -3.88
N PRO A 131 8.26 -6.17 -3.89
CA PRO A 131 8.33 -7.05 -2.74
C PRO A 131 9.69 -7.76 -2.63
N VAL A 132 9.91 -8.42 -1.50
CA VAL A 132 10.96 -9.42 -1.32
C VAL A 132 10.27 -10.77 -1.09
N VAL A 133 10.40 -11.69 -2.04
CA VAL A 133 9.73 -13.01 -2.01
C VAL A 133 10.78 -14.11 -2.10
N ASP A 134 10.75 -15.08 -1.19
CA ASP A 134 11.70 -16.20 -1.14
C ASP A 134 13.19 -15.79 -1.18
N GLY A 135 13.50 -14.65 -0.57
CA GLY A 135 14.84 -14.07 -0.55
C GLY A 135 15.26 -13.37 -1.85
N VAL A 136 14.38 -13.29 -2.85
CA VAL A 136 14.59 -12.54 -4.09
C VAL A 136 14.07 -11.12 -3.90
N GLN A 137 14.95 -10.14 -4.06
CA GLN A 137 14.58 -8.73 -3.99
C GLN A 137 14.14 -8.24 -5.36
N PHE A 138 12.98 -7.60 -5.45
CA PHE A 138 12.55 -6.94 -6.67
C PHE A 138 12.93 -5.46 -6.63
N LYS A 139 13.29 -4.89 -7.78
CA LYS A 139 13.61 -3.46 -7.94
C LYS A 139 12.83 -2.86 -9.10
N GLY A 140 12.35 -1.65 -8.93
CA GLY A 140 11.60 -0.92 -9.93
C GLY A 140 10.78 0.21 -9.30
N ASP A 141 9.78 0.69 -10.02
CA ASP A 141 8.89 1.77 -9.58
C ASP A 141 7.69 1.26 -8.75
N GLY A 142 7.43 -0.05 -8.73
CA GLY A 142 6.27 -0.64 -8.03
C GLY A 142 4.95 -0.52 -8.79
N TYR A 143 4.85 0.35 -9.79
CA TYR A 143 3.62 0.60 -10.56
C TYR A 143 3.61 -0.18 -11.87
N SER A 144 4.67 -0.04 -12.65
CA SER A 144 4.79 -0.63 -13.98
C SER A 144 5.90 -1.68 -14.08
N SER A 145 6.84 -1.65 -13.14
CA SER A 145 8.04 -2.46 -13.15
C SER A 145 8.45 -2.91 -11.74
N CYS A 146 8.66 -4.21 -11.60
CA CYS A 146 9.42 -4.81 -10.52
C CYS A 146 10.21 -5.98 -11.13
N GLU A 147 11.51 -5.79 -11.28
CA GLU A 147 12.41 -6.80 -11.84
C GLU A 147 13.17 -7.50 -10.73
N ALA A 148 13.25 -8.83 -10.81
CA ALA A 148 14.01 -9.62 -9.85
C ALA A 148 15.50 -9.24 -9.90
N SER A 149 16.07 -8.85 -8.77
CA SER A 149 17.41 -8.32 -8.62
C SER A 149 18.19 -9.07 -7.52
N GLY A 150 19.50 -9.13 -7.68
CA GLY A 150 20.40 -9.72 -6.69
C GLY A 150 20.47 -11.27 -6.70
N PRO A 151 21.05 -11.87 -5.64
CA PRO A 151 21.20 -13.30 -5.52
C PRO A 151 19.84 -14.00 -5.46
N GLY A 152 19.64 -15.04 -6.29
CA GLY A 152 18.40 -15.82 -6.32
C GLY A 152 17.38 -15.34 -7.35
N ARG A 153 17.65 -14.26 -8.11
CA ARG A 153 16.73 -13.78 -9.16
C ARG A 153 16.38 -14.87 -10.19
N CYS A 154 17.29 -15.82 -10.44
CA CYS A 154 17.06 -16.90 -11.39
C CYS A 154 16.00 -17.90 -10.93
N LYS A 155 15.58 -17.85 -9.65
CA LYS A 155 14.49 -18.68 -9.12
C LYS A 155 13.11 -18.20 -9.59
N VAL A 156 12.95 -16.91 -9.86
CA VAL A 156 11.67 -16.34 -10.31
C VAL A 156 11.74 -16.07 -11.81
N ASN A 157 10.93 -16.80 -12.58
CA ASN A 157 10.84 -16.67 -14.04
C ASN A 157 12.23 -16.64 -14.74
N ASN A 158 13.19 -17.42 -14.23
CA ASN A 158 14.59 -17.46 -14.69
C ASN A 158 15.24 -16.07 -14.82
N GLY A 159 14.86 -15.10 -13.97
CA GLY A 159 15.36 -13.71 -14.02
C GLY A 159 15.00 -12.97 -15.31
N GLY A 160 13.95 -13.40 -16.02
CA GLY A 160 13.58 -12.87 -17.34
C GLY A 160 14.52 -13.32 -18.46
N CYS A 161 15.44 -14.24 -18.18
CA CYS A 161 16.42 -14.73 -19.13
C CYS A 161 15.93 -15.98 -19.85
N TRP A 162 16.47 -16.21 -21.04
CA TRP A 162 16.23 -17.43 -21.81
C TRP A 162 16.68 -18.67 -21.03
N HIS A 163 15.87 -19.73 -21.09
CA HIS A 163 16.26 -21.08 -20.71
C HIS A 163 15.57 -22.13 -21.58
N GLU A 164 16.21 -23.28 -21.74
CA GLU A 164 15.69 -24.41 -22.50
C GLU A 164 16.19 -25.72 -21.87
N THR A 165 15.41 -26.80 -21.98
CA THR A 165 15.87 -28.15 -21.63
C THR A 165 15.90 -29.01 -22.88
N ARG A 166 17.07 -29.56 -23.20
CA ARG A 166 17.29 -30.42 -24.37
C ARG A 166 18.07 -31.66 -23.95
N ASP A 167 17.55 -32.83 -24.32
CA ASP A 167 18.18 -34.14 -24.02
C ASP A 167 18.54 -34.30 -22.53
N GLY A 168 17.65 -33.88 -21.63
CA GLY A 168 17.82 -33.97 -20.17
C GLY A 168 18.77 -32.93 -19.56
N HIS A 169 19.36 -32.03 -20.37
CA HIS A 169 20.23 -30.97 -19.90
C HIS A 169 19.50 -29.62 -19.97
N THR A 170 19.48 -28.88 -18.86
CA THR A 170 18.91 -27.53 -18.80
C THR A 170 19.99 -26.49 -19.04
N PHE A 171 19.77 -25.62 -20.01
CA PHE A 171 20.61 -24.48 -20.35
C PHE A 171 19.89 -23.20 -19.97
N SER A 172 20.58 -22.25 -19.35
CA SER A 172 20.02 -20.96 -18.95
C SER A 172 21.02 -19.84 -19.18
N ALA A 173 20.51 -18.70 -19.63
CA ALA A 173 21.25 -17.45 -19.70
C ALA A 173 21.21 -16.65 -18.39
N CYS A 174 20.50 -17.14 -17.36
CA CYS A 174 20.46 -16.48 -16.06
C CYS A 174 21.67 -16.88 -15.22
N SER A 175 22.34 -15.88 -14.63
CA SER A 175 23.46 -16.08 -13.71
C SER A 175 23.22 -15.33 -12.41
N ASP A 176 23.11 -16.01 -11.27
CA ASP A 176 22.98 -15.37 -9.94
C ASP A 176 24.17 -14.46 -9.58
N LYS A 177 25.31 -14.61 -10.27
CA LYS A 177 26.49 -13.76 -10.14
C LYS A 177 26.46 -12.69 -11.23
N GLY A 178 26.28 -11.43 -10.86
CA GLY A 178 26.34 -10.29 -11.80
C GLY A 178 25.38 -9.14 -11.47
N ASP A 179 25.33 -8.17 -12.37
CA ASP A 179 24.52 -6.94 -12.31
C ASP A 179 23.05 -7.13 -12.75
N GLY A 180 22.57 -8.38 -12.78
CA GLY A 180 21.20 -8.72 -13.19
C GLY A 180 21.03 -9.07 -14.67
N LYS A 181 22.03 -8.86 -15.52
CA LYS A 181 21.94 -9.13 -16.96
C LYS A 181 21.93 -10.62 -17.29
N CYS A 182 21.25 -10.98 -18.38
CA CYS A 182 21.33 -12.31 -18.97
C CYS A 182 22.68 -12.48 -19.66
N VAL A 183 23.41 -13.53 -19.30
CA VAL A 183 24.73 -13.84 -19.83
C VAL A 183 24.60 -15.09 -20.68
N CYS A 184 24.86 -14.94 -21.98
CA CYS A 184 24.88 -16.08 -22.89
C CYS A 184 26.29 -16.61 -23.08
N LEU A 185 26.40 -17.94 -23.11
CA LEU A 185 27.62 -18.62 -23.50
C LEU A 185 27.83 -18.39 -25.01
N CYS A 186 29.02 -17.96 -25.41
CA CYS A 186 29.39 -17.46 -26.75
C CYS A 186 29.32 -18.49 -27.91
N ARG A 187 28.38 -19.45 -27.88
CA ARG A 187 28.11 -20.36 -28.99
C ARG A 187 26.70 -20.22 -29.58
N TYR A 188 25.82 -19.43 -28.95
CA TYR A 188 24.46 -19.16 -29.43
C TYR A 188 24.11 -17.68 -29.21
N ASP A 189 23.68 -17.00 -30.28
CA ASP A 189 23.16 -15.62 -30.22
C ASP A 189 21.79 -15.63 -29.54
N CYS A 190 21.68 -15.05 -28.35
CA CYS A 190 20.43 -14.99 -27.57
C CYS A 190 19.55 -13.78 -27.87
N ASN A 191 19.93 -12.91 -28.82
CA ASN A 191 19.23 -11.64 -29.05
C ASN A 191 17.99 -11.74 -29.97
N THR A 192 17.54 -12.93 -30.36
CA THR A 192 16.36 -13.07 -31.22
C THR A 192 15.09 -13.32 -30.42
N ALA A 193 14.71 -12.36 -29.58
CA ALA A 193 13.38 -12.35 -28.95
C ALA A 193 12.74 -10.96 -28.95
N THR A 194 12.97 -10.15 -29.99
CA THR A 194 12.10 -9.00 -30.31
C THR A 194 12.38 -8.52 -31.74
N GLU A 195 11.72 -9.13 -32.73
CA GLU A 195 11.32 -8.41 -33.93
C GLU A 195 10.12 -9.10 -34.57
N GLY A 196 8.98 -9.02 -33.89
CA GLY A 196 7.69 -9.11 -34.58
C GLY A 196 7.50 -7.85 -35.43
N LYS A 197 8.30 -7.66 -36.48
CA LYS A 197 8.01 -6.64 -37.50
C LYS A 197 6.70 -7.06 -38.16
N SER A 198 5.66 -6.40 -37.69
CA SER A 198 4.28 -6.51 -38.14
C SER A 198 4.23 -6.60 -39.66
N ALA A 199 3.83 -7.78 -40.19
CA ALA A 199 3.64 -8.04 -41.62
C ALA A 199 2.66 -7.04 -42.30
N TRP A 200 2.00 -6.18 -41.51
CA TRP A 200 1.12 -5.11 -41.93
C TRP A 200 1.81 -3.99 -42.71
N THR A 201 3.12 -3.72 -42.51
CA THR A 201 3.82 -2.71 -43.32
C THR A 201 3.86 -3.08 -44.80
N ALA A 202 4.07 -4.36 -45.13
CA ALA A 202 4.03 -4.83 -46.51
C ALA A 202 2.63 -4.68 -47.14
N VAL A 203 1.57 -4.92 -46.36
CA VAL A 203 0.17 -4.78 -46.82
C VAL A 203 -0.17 -3.32 -47.15
N TRP A 204 0.22 -2.38 -46.29
CA TRP A 204 -0.03 -0.95 -46.53
C TRP A 204 0.74 -0.40 -47.74
N VAL A 205 1.98 -0.85 -47.97
CA VAL A 205 2.75 -0.46 -49.15
C VAL A 205 2.08 -0.91 -50.45
N ILE A 206 1.54 -2.13 -50.49
CA ILE A 206 0.81 -2.65 -51.66
C ILE A 206 -0.48 -1.87 -51.90
N LEU A 207 -1.26 -1.60 -50.85
CA LEU A 207 -2.52 -0.85 -50.96
C LEU A 207 -2.30 0.58 -51.47
N ILE A 208 -1.27 1.27 -50.96
CA ILE A 208 -0.93 2.62 -51.42
C ILE A 208 -0.47 2.60 -52.88
N GLY A 209 0.33 1.61 -53.28
CA GLY A 209 0.75 1.43 -54.66
C GLY A 209 -0.41 1.25 -55.64
N LEU A 210 -1.39 0.41 -55.27
CA LEU A 210 -2.60 0.18 -56.09
C LEU A 210 -3.48 1.43 -56.20
N ALA A 211 -3.63 2.19 -55.11
CA ALA A 211 -4.42 3.43 -55.12
C ALA A 211 -3.80 4.49 -56.04
N MET A 212 -2.46 4.64 -56.05
CA MET A 212 -1.78 5.56 -56.96
C MET A 212 -1.93 5.14 -58.43
N ALA A 213 -1.81 3.84 -58.73
CA ALA A 213 -1.99 3.33 -60.09
C ALA A 213 -3.43 3.56 -60.60
N ALA A 214 -4.44 3.30 -59.77
CA ALA A 214 -5.84 3.54 -60.09
C ALA A 214 -6.15 5.04 -60.28
N GLY A 215 -5.60 5.90 -59.41
CA GLY A 215 -5.75 7.35 -59.52
C GLY A 215 -5.11 7.91 -60.79
N GLY A 216 -3.91 7.43 -61.15
CA GLY A 216 -3.23 7.78 -62.40
C GLY A 216 -4.03 7.36 -63.64
N ALA A 217 -4.52 6.12 -63.68
CA ALA A 217 -5.36 5.62 -64.77
C ALA A 217 -6.66 6.43 -64.91
N TYR A 218 -7.31 6.79 -63.80
CA TYR A 218 -8.53 7.60 -63.81
C TYR A 218 -8.27 9.03 -64.31
N MET A 219 -7.14 9.65 -63.96
CA MET A 219 -6.77 10.96 -64.51
C MET A 219 -6.58 10.91 -66.02
N VAL A 220 -5.87 9.89 -66.53
CA VAL A 220 -5.66 9.71 -67.98
C VAL A 220 -6.99 9.45 -68.70
N TYR A 221 -7.85 8.59 -68.15
CA TYR A 221 -9.18 8.32 -68.67
C TYR A 221 -10.03 9.60 -68.75
N LYS A 222 -10.05 10.41 -67.69
CA LYS A 222 -10.78 11.68 -67.65
C LYS A 222 -10.19 12.73 -68.61
N TYR A 223 -8.88 12.73 -68.80
CA TYR A 223 -8.21 13.62 -69.75
C TYR A 223 -8.53 13.26 -71.21
N ARG A 224 -8.60 11.97 -71.53
CA ARG A 224 -8.99 11.45 -72.85
C ARG A 224 -10.46 11.68 -73.21
N LEU A 225 -11.36 11.78 -72.24
CA LEU A 225 -12.79 12.06 -72.45
C LEU A 225 -13.13 13.56 -72.57
N ARG A 226 -12.15 14.46 -72.38
CA ARG A 226 -12.31 15.92 -72.50
C ARG A 226 -11.67 16.49 -73.78
N LEU A 227 -11.20 15.62 -74.66
CA LEU A 227 -10.74 15.89 -76.03
C LEU A 227 -11.72 15.24 -77.00
#